data_AF-A0A966QIE3-F1
#
_entry.id   AF-A0A966QIE3-F1
#
_cell.length_a   1.000
_cell.length_b   1.000
_cell.length_c   1.000
_cell.angle_alpha   90.00
_cell.angle_beta   90.00
_cell.angle_gamma   90.00
#
_symmetry.space_group_name_H-M   'P 1'
#
loop_
_entity.id
_entity.type
_entity.pdbx_description
1 polymer ?
#
loop_
_entity_poly.entity_id
_entity_poly.type
_entity_poly.pdbx_seq_one_letter_code
_entity_poly.pdbx_strand_id
1 'polypeptide(L)'
;MARHSPPAIGLIAEGWQADGLARLLAQRHPSVRMYLGVNAVTPAVGDLQLLIWNLVEEIEPTQLQAELKHWRQRLGATPLLLVLPSRSKYSQKFLLQLPAEGLLESPSSEALLRSVNVLLTGGRVFVLAEVTTPAEPVPGGLGAWLLRSGLEQIDAETKKLQRWLSSQPPGNGLRRLVDCGNSPWPVRCSC
;
A
#
# COMPACT_ATOMS: atom_id res chain seq x y z
N MET A 1 -34.23 -19.90 -2.53
CA MET A 1 -33.29 -19.14 -3.38
C MET A 1 -32.65 -18.05 -2.52
N ALA A 2 -31.45 -18.29 -1.98
CA ALA A 2 -30.78 -17.31 -1.12
C ALA A 2 -30.26 -16.16 -1.99
N ARG A 3 -30.75 -14.94 -1.75
CA ARG A 3 -30.17 -13.72 -2.31
C ARG A 3 -28.73 -13.62 -1.77
N HIS A 4 -27.75 -14.02 -2.56
CA HIS A 4 -26.35 -13.81 -2.21
C HIS A 4 -26.11 -12.31 -2.40
N SER A 5 -26.13 -11.56 -1.30
CA SER A 5 -25.73 -10.15 -1.34
C SER A 5 -24.32 -10.06 -1.90
N PRO A 6 -24.05 -9.10 -2.80
CA PRO A 6 -22.73 -8.90 -3.35
C PRO A 6 -21.70 -8.70 -2.23
N PRO A 7 -20.53 -9.38 -2.30
CA PRO A 7 -19.48 -9.25 -1.29
C PRO A 7 -19.11 -7.78 -1.09
N ALA A 8 -19.03 -7.36 0.17
CA ALA A 8 -18.66 -6.00 0.53
C ALA A 8 -17.22 -5.96 1.06
N ILE A 9 -16.37 -5.15 0.43
CA ILE A 9 -14.97 -4.97 0.81
C ILE A 9 -14.75 -3.54 1.28
N GLY A 10 -14.19 -3.39 2.47
CA GLY A 10 -13.72 -2.10 2.98
C GLY A 10 -12.24 -1.91 2.69
N LEU A 11 -11.85 -0.69 2.32
CA LEU A 11 -10.47 -0.32 2.05
C LEU A 11 -10.02 0.79 2.98
N ILE A 12 -8.94 0.52 3.71
CA ILE A 12 -8.15 1.51 4.46
C ILE A 12 -6.86 1.72 3.65
N ALA A 13 -6.82 2.81 2.91
CA ALA A 13 -5.69 3.21 2.09
C ALA A 13 -5.73 4.72 1.91
N GLU A 14 -4.58 5.33 1.60
CA GLU A 14 -4.45 6.78 1.48
C GLU A 14 -4.26 7.23 0.03
N GLY A 15 -4.88 8.35 -0.32
CA GLY A 15 -4.71 9.04 -1.60
C GLY A 15 -4.87 8.14 -2.83
N TRP A 16 -3.96 8.31 -3.79
CA TRP A 16 -4.01 7.63 -5.10
C TRP A 16 -3.94 6.09 -5.01
N GLN A 17 -3.39 5.55 -3.92
CA GLN A 17 -3.29 4.10 -3.73
C GLN A 17 -4.67 3.50 -3.45
N ALA A 18 -5.51 4.22 -2.70
CA ALA A 18 -6.90 3.83 -2.49
C ALA A 18 -7.65 3.75 -3.82
N ASP A 19 -7.52 4.77 -4.66
CA ASP A 19 -8.15 4.82 -5.98
C ASP A 19 -7.64 3.72 -6.92
N GLY A 20 -6.32 3.49 -6.95
CA GLY A 20 -5.70 2.46 -7.78
C GLY A 20 -6.16 1.06 -7.39
N LEU A 21 -6.14 0.76 -6.09
CA LEU A 21 -6.55 -0.55 -5.58
C LEU A 21 -8.06 -0.75 -5.71
N ALA A 22 -8.86 0.30 -5.54
CA ALA A 22 -10.29 0.26 -5.80
C ALA A 22 -10.62 -0.03 -7.26
N ARG A 23 -9.95 0.62 -8.21
CA ARG A 23 -10.11 0.35 -9.64
C ARG A 23 -9.71 -1.07 -10.00
N LEU A 24 -8.59 -1.54 -9.47
CA LEU A 24 -8.10 -2.90 -9.71
C LEU A 24 -9.10 -3.96 -9.21
N LEU A 25 -9.65 -3.77 -8.01
CA LEU A 25 -10.66 -4.68 -7.46
C LEU A 25 -11.97 -4.59 -8.23
N ALA A 26 -12.44 -3.40 -8.60
CA ALA A 26 -13.67 -3.22 -9.36
C ALA A 26 -13.60 -3.85 -10.77
N GLN A 27 -12.43 -3.79 -11.43
CA GLN A 27 -12.23 -4.43 -12.73
C GLN A 27 -12.31 -5.96 -12.65
N ARG A 28 -11.75 -6.56 -11.60
CA ARG A 28 -11.73 -8.03 -11.45
C ARG A 28 -12.97 -8.59 -10.78
N HIS A 29 -13.62 -7.80 -9.93
CA HIS A 29 -14.80 -8.13 -9.15
C HIS A 29 -15.88 -7.05 -9.29
N PRO A 30 -16.53 -6.91 -10.45
CA PRO A 30 -17.53 -5.86 -10.70
C PRO A 30 -18.78 -6.00 -9.81
N SER A 31 -19.00 -7.20 -9.26
CA SER A 31 -20.10 -7.50 -8.36
C SER A 31 -19.77 -7.22 -6.89
N VAL A 32 -18.56 -6.77 -6.54
CA VAL A 32 -18.19 -6.42 -5.16
C VAL A 32 -18.61 -4.98 -4.86
N ARG A 33 -19.23 -4.75 -3.69
CA ARG A 33 -19.44 -3.41 -3.15
C ARG A 33 -18.16 -2.95 -2.43
N MET A 34 -17.65 -1.78 -2.80
CA MET A 34 -16.44 -1.23 -2.20
C MET A 34 -16.75 -0.02 -1.31
N TYR A 35 -16.14 0.01 -0.13
CA TYR A 35 -16.21 1.12 0.81
C TYR A 35 -14.80 1.70 0.99
N LEU A 36 -14.59 2.94 0.55
CA LEU A 36 -13.31 3.63 0.66
C LEU A 36 -13.27 4.51 1.90
N GLY A 37 -12.08 4.71 2.47
CA GLY A 37 -11.89 5.59 3.61
C GLY A 37 -12.50 5.04 4.90
N VAL A 38 -12.61 3.71 5.00
CA VAL A 38 -13.03 3.07 6.25
C VAL A 38 -12.03 3.47 7.34
N ASN A 39 -12.51 4.16 8.36
CA ASN A 39 -11.67 4.64 9.44
C ASN A 39 -12.23 4.23 10.80
N ALA A 40 -11.42 4.44 11.84
CA ALA A 40 -11.77 4.10 13.23
C ALA A 40 -13.06 4.80 13.73
N VAL A 41 -13.53 5.85 13.04
CA VAL A 41 -14.66 6.70 13.46
C VAL A 41 -15.96 6.44 12.66
N THR A 42 -15.91 5.71 11.54
CA THR A 42 -17.13 5.45 10.73
C THR A 42 -18.01 4.35 11.35
N PRO A 43 -19.34 4.51 11.51
CA PRO A 43 -20.17 3.44 12.07
C PRO A 43 -20.53 2.35 11.03
N ALA A 44 -20.64 1.12 11.55
CA ALA A 44 -21.19 -0.11 10.96
C ALA A 44 -20.51 -0.69 9.71
N VAL A 45 -19.41 -1.39 9.99
CA VAL A 45 -18.77 -2.42 9.14
C VAL A 45 -19.60 -3.72 9.08
N GLY A 46 -20.89 -3.67 9.45
CA GLY A 46 -21.71 -4.86 9.77
C GLY A 46 -21.94 -5.85 8.62
N ASP A 47 -21.72 -5.41 7.38
CA ASP A 47 -21.87 -6.24 6.18
C ASP A 47 -20.53 -6.51 5.46
N LEU A 48 -19.39 -6.03 5.96
CA LEU A 48 -18.12 -6.28 5.29
C LEU A 48 -17.75 -7.77 5.38
N GLN A 49 -17.42 -8.33 4.23
CA GLN A 49 -16.89 -9.68 4.09
C GLN A 49 -15.35 -9.68 4.07
N LEU A 50 -14.72 -8.52 3.88
CA LEU A 50 -13.27 -8.35 3.96
C LEU A 50 -12.93 -6.89 4.26
N LEU A 51 -11.97 -6.66 5.15
CA LEU A 51 -11.28 -5.38 5.28
C LEU A 51 -9.87 -5.51 4.72
N ILE A 52 -9.50 -4.63 3.80
CA ILE A 52 -8.13 -4.51 3.29
C ILE A 52 -7.52 -3.26 3.91
N TRP A 53 -6.43 -3.44 4.64
CA TRP A 53 -5.64 -2.34 5.16
C TRP A 53 -4.28 -2.29 4.45
N ASN A 54 -4.13 -1.29 3.59
CA ASN A 54 -2.89 -1.01 2.88
C ASN A 54 -2.06 0.03 3.66
N LEU A 55 -0.98 -0.42 4.27
CA LEU A 55 -0.01 0.44 4.95
C LEU A 55 0.94 1.05 3.93
N VAL A 56 0.98 2.39 3.91
CA VAL A 56 1.91 3.15 3.07
C VAL A 56 3.26 3.28 3.76
N GLU A 57 3.22 3.50 5.07
CA GLU A 57 4.39 3.74 5.90
C GLU A 57 4.46 2.71 7.03
N GLU A 58 5.70 2.45 7.48
CA GLU A 58 5.94 1.56 8.61
C GLU A 58 5.53 2.25 9.91
N ILE A 59 4.65 1.59 10.68
CA ILE A 59 4.22 2.03 12.00
C ILE A 59 5.03 1.29 13.06
N GLU A 60 5.23 1.86 14.24
CA GLU A 60 5.90 1.17 15.33
C GLU A 60 5.16 -0.17 15.66
N PRO A 61 5.89 -1.28 15.90
CA PRO A 61 5.30 -2.61 16.12
C PRO A 61 4.19 -2.68 17.18
N THR A 62 4.39 -2.05 18.34
CA THR A 62 3.37 -2.06 19.41
C THR A 62 2.13 -1.27 19.02
N GLN A 63 2.30 -0.14 18.32
CA GLN A 63 1.20 0.64 17.78
C GLN A 63 0.42 -0.14 16.69
N LEU A 64 1.11 -0.79 15.76
CA LEU A 64 0.47 -1.64 14.74
C LEU A 64 -0.35 -2.76 15.40
N GLN A 65 0.20 -3.43 16.42
CA GLN A 65 -0.51 -4.46 17.15
C GLN A 65 -1.75 -3.91 17.87
N ALA A 66 -1.64 -2.73 18.48
CA ALA A 66 -2.77 -2.07 19.13
C ALA A 66 -3.88 -1.77 18.12
N GLU A 67 -3.56 -1.12 17.00
CA GLU A 67 -4.54 -0.81 15.95
C GLU A 67 -5.22 -2.06 15.40
N LEU A 68 -4.47 -3.12 15.11
CA LEU A 68 -5.04 -4.39 14.62
C LEU A 68 -5.97 -5.03 15.65
N LYS A 69 -5.66 -4.94 16.95
CA LYS A 69 -6.57 -5.39 18.02
C LYS A 69 -7.86 -4.57 18.04
N HIS A 70 -7.77 -3.24 17.91
CA HIS A 70 -8.95 -2.38 17.83
C HIS A 70 -9.82 -2.73 16.61
N TRP A 71 -9.20 -2.92 15.45
CA TRP A 71 -9.92 -3.38 14.25
C TRP A 71 -10.56 -4.74 14.46
N ARG A 72 -9.86 -5.69 15.07
CA ARG A 72 -10.41 -7.02 15.35
C ARG A 72 -11.64 -6.98 16.23
N GLN A 73 -11.62 -6.18 17.29
CA GLN A 73 -12.76 -5.98 18.18
C GLN A 73 -13.98 -5.43 17.45
N ARG A 74 -13.75 -4.54 16.46
CA ARG A 74 -14.81 -3.93 15.67
C ARG A 74 -15.34 -4.80 14.53
N LEU A 75 -14.46 -5.58 13.88
CA LEU A 75 -14.79 -6.45 12.75
C LEU A 75 -15.44 -7.77 13.17
N GLY A 76 -15.17 -8.24 14.40
CA GLY A 76 -15.60 -9.57 14.84
C GLY A 76 -14.99 -10.66 13.96
N ALA A 77 -15.85 -11.38 13.22
CA ALA A 77 -15.46 -12.50 12.36
C ALA A 77 -15.01 -12.09 10.94
N THR A 78 -15.16 -10.82 10.55
CA THR A 78 -14.77 -10.36 9.22
C THR A 78 -13.24 -10.44 9.07
N PRO A 79 -12.71 -11.11 8.03
CA PRO A 79 -11.27 -11.22 7.82
C PRO A 79 -10.64 -9.85 7.53
N LEU A 80 -9.41 -9.68 8.01
CA LEU A 80 -8.56 -8.52 7.74
C LEU A 80 -7.34 -8.97 6.92
N LEU A 81 -7.15 -8.30 5.79
CA LEU A 81 -5.98 -8.40 4.95
C LEU A 81 -5.07 -7.19 5.20
N LEU A 82 -3.90 -7.44 5.78
CA LEU A 82 -2.87 -6.43 5.97
C LEU A 82 -1.90 -6.47 4.79
N VAL A 83 -1.73 -5.34 4.11
CA VAL A 83 -0.74 -5.16 3.05
C VAL A 83 0.35 -4.23 3.57
N LEU A 84 1.56 -4.75 3.65
CA LEU A 84 2.75 -4.06 4.16
C LEU A 84 3.56 -3.46 3.01
N PRO A 85 4.20 -2.30 3.25
CA PRO A 85 5.13 -1.71 2.29
C PRO A 85 6.38 -2.59 2.13
N SER A 86 7.07 -2.43 1.00
CA SER A 86 8.34 -3.09 0.74
C SER A 86 9.40 -2.71 1.80
N ARG A 87 10.16 -3.69 2.29
CA ARG A 87 11.26 -3.51 3.27
C ARG A 87 10.80 -3.09 4.67
N SER A 88 9.66 -3.60 5.10
CA SER A 88 9.27 -3.45 6.50
C SER A 88 10.34 -4.07 7.42
N LYS A 89 10.67 -3.42 8.54
CA LYS A 89 11.70 -3.90 9.48
C LYS A 89 11.12 -4.88 10.51
N TYR A 90 9.86 -5.27 10.33
CA TYR A 90 9.20 -6.23 11.20
C TYR A 90 9.88 -7.59 11.12
N SER A 91 10.15 -8.20 12.28
CA SER A 91 10.58 -9.58 12.31
C SER A 91 9.45 -10.52 11.86
N GLN A 92 9.78 -11.60 11.14
CA GLN A 92 8.79 -12.61 10.75
C GLN A 92 8.02 -13.17 11.96
N LYS A 93 8.70 -13.37 13.11
CA LYS A 93 8.06 -13.81 14.35
C LYS A 93 6.97 -12.85 14.82
N PHE A 94 7.22 -11.54 14.74
CA PHE A 94 6.24 -10.52 15.09
C PHE A 94 5.07 -10.52 14.10
N LEU A 95 5.37 -10.58 12.79
CA LEU A 95 4.36 -10.60 11.74
C LEU A 95 3.37 -11.77 11.85
N LEU A 96 3.87 -12.96 12.18
CA LEU A 96 3.04 -14.15 12.37
C LEU A 96 2.17 -14.12 13.64
N GLN A 97 2.46 -13.21 14.59
CA GLN A 97 1.68 -13.02 15.81
C GLN A 97 0.58 -11.95 15.65
N LEU A 98 0.52 -11.27 14.51
CA LEU A 98 -0.49 -10.24 14.26
C LEU A 98 -1.89 -10.86 14.14
N PRO A 99 -2.94 -10.21 14.69
CA PRO A 99 -4.32 -10.72 14.63
C PRO A 99 -4.98 -10.40 13.26
N ALA A 100 -4.38 -10.90 12.19
CA ALA A 100 -4.83 -10.76 10.80
C ALA A 100 -4.91 -12.15 10.11
N GLU A 101 -5.96 -12.36 9.31
CA GLU A 101 -6.16 -13.58 8.53
C GLU A 101 -5.37 -13.57 7.22
N GLY A 102 -5.07 -12.37 6.72
CA GLY A 102 -4.26 -12.13 5.54
C GLY A 102 -3.09 -11.21 5.84
N LEU A 103 -1.89 -11.58 5.40
CA LEU A 103 -0.70 -10.74 5.46
C LEU A 103 0.06 -10.83 4.15
N LEU A 104 0.28 -9.68 3.51
CA LEU A 104 1.04 -9.57 2.27
C LEU A 104 2.12 -8.51 2.42
N GLU A 105 3.34 -8.82 2.03
CA GLU A 105 4.42 -7.85 1.93
C GLU A 105 4.73 -7.57 0.47
N SER A 106 4.63 -6.30 0.06
CA SER A 106 4.87 -5.87 -1.33
C SER A 106 4.23 -6.78 -2.41
N PRO A 107 2.92 -7.08 -2.32
CA PRO A 107 2.30 -8.01 -3.26
C PRO A 107 2.22 -7.43 -4.67
N SER A 108 2.36 -8.29 -5.68
CA SER A 108 1.91 -7.96 -7.03
C SER A 108 0.38 -7.82 -7.08
N SER A 109 -0.13 -7.14 -8.10
CA SER A 109 -1.57 -7.04 -8.38
C SER A 109 -2.26 -8.41 -8.41
N GLU A 110 -1.64 -9.40 -9.06
CA GLU A 110 -2.16 -10.77 -9.13
C GLU A 110 -2.16 -11.47 -7.77
N ALA A 111 -1.09 -11.31 -6.99
CA ALA A 111 -0.98 -11.90 -5.65
C ALA A 111 -2.03 -11.32 -4.70
N LEU A 112 -2.27 -10.01 -4.77
CA LEU A 112 -3.33 -9.33 -4.02
C LEU A 112 -4.71 -9.90 -4.39
N LEU A 113 -5.03 -9.97 -5.70
CA LEU A 113 -6.31 -10.49 -6.18
C LEU A 113 -6.55 -11.95 -5.77
N ARG A 114 -5.52 -12.79 -5.86
CA ARG A 114 -5.59 -14.18 -5.40
C ARG A 114 -5.89 -14.24 -3.91
N SER A 115 -5.20 -13.43 -3.11
CA SER A 115 -5.35 -13.38 -1.66
C SER A 115 -6.75 -12.92 -1.24
N VAL A 116 -7.31 -11.93 -1.93
CA VAL A 116 -8.70 -11.50 -1.72
C VAL A 116 -9.68 -12.65 -1.95
N ASN A 117 -9.52 -13.44 -3.02
CA ASN A 117 -10.37 -14.60 -3.28
C ASN A 117 -10.25 -15.68 -2.19
N VAL A 118 -9.03 -15.97 -1.73
CA VAL A 118 -8.80 -16.91 -0.63
C VAL A 118 -9.50 -16.45 0.64
N LEU A 119 -9.44 -15.16 0.98
CA LEU A 119 -10.07 -14.63 2.18
C LEU A 119 -11.60 -14.58 2.09
N LEU A 120 -12.15 -14.21 0.94
CA LEU A 120 -13.60 -14.22 0.71
C LEU A 120 -14.19 -15.64 0.76
N THR A 121 -13.38 -16.67 0.52
CA THR A 121 -13.78 -18.08 0.67
C THR A 121 -13.52 -18.65 2.08
N GLY A 122 -13.06 -17.81 3.02
CA GLY A 122 -12.82 -18.18 4.42
C GLY A 122 -11.43 -18.78 4.70
N GLY A 123 -10.51 -18.70 3.73
CA GLY A 123 -9.12 -19.13 3.90
C GLY A 123 -8.27 -18.14 4.73
N ARG A 124 -6.99 -18.45 4.83
CA ARG A 124 -5.94 -17.57 5.38
C ARG A 124 -4.78 -17.49 4.41
N VAL A 125 -4.07 -16.37 4.38
CA VAL A 125 -2.99 -16.17 3.42
C VAL A 125 -1.85 -15.36 4.03
N PHE A 126 -0.63 -15.89 3.96
CA PHE A 126 0.58 -15.22 4.40
C PHE A 126 1.61 -15.28 3.27
N VAL A 127 1.92 -14.14 2.67
CA VAL A 127 2.96 -14.01 1.64
C VAL A 127 3.93 -12.94 2.12
N LEU A 128 5.04 -13.40 2.69
CA LEU A 128 6.11 -12.54 3.19
C LEU A 128 7.25 -12.53 2.17
N ALA A 129 7.91 -11.38 2.01
CA ALA A 129 9.13 -11.35 1.22
C ALA A 129 10.19 -12.17 1.96
N GLU A 130 10.86 -13.09 1.26
CA GLU A 130 12.02 -13.75 1.85
C GLU A 130 13.06 -12.68 2.17
N VAL A 131 13.53 -12.65 3.42
CA VAL A 131 14.68 -11.86 3.81
C VAL A 131 15.83 -12.42 2.99
N THR A 132 16.17 -11.75 1.90
CA THR A 132 17.41 -12.03 1.19
C THR A 132 18.51 -11.59 2.15
N THR A 133 18.96 -12.51 3.02
CA THR A 133 20.31 -12.42 3.57
C THR A 133 21.21 -12.12 2.37
N PRO A 134 22.06 -11.09 2.40
CA PRO A 134 22.86 -10.73 1.25
C PRO A 134 23.62 -11.99 0.84
N ALA A 135 23.20 -12.58 -0.27
CA ALA A 135 23.89 -13.69 -0.87
C ALA A 135 25.32 -13.22 -1.06
N GLU A 136 26.28 -14.03 -0.62
CA GLU A 136 27.68 -13.82 -0.94
C GLU A 136 27.81 -13.41 -2.41
N PRO A 137 28.68 -12.45 -2.73
CA PRO A 137 28.72 -11.86 -4.06
C PRO A 137 28.98 -12.95 -5.08
N VAL A 138 27.92 -13.42 -5.73
CA VAL A 138 28.01 -14.21 -6.95
C VAL A 138 28.77 -13.31 -7.91
N PRO A 139 29.92 -13.73 -8.47
CA PRO A 139 30.64 -12.93 -9.44
C PRO A 139 29.75 -12.80 -10.68
N GLY A 140 28.94 -11.76 -10.68
CA GLY A 140 27.98 -11.47 -11.73
C GLY A 140 28.74 -11.16 -13.00
N GLY A 141 28.51 -11.95 -14.04
CA GLY A 141 29.04 -11.69 -15.38
C GLY A 141 28.62 -10.31 -15.88
N LEU A 142 29.16 -9.93 -17.05
CA LEU A 142 28.96 -8.61 -17.67
C LEU A 142 27.51 -8.08 -17.63
N GLY A 143 26.51 -8.96 -17.79
CA GLY A 143 25.09 -8.58 -17.71
C GLY A 143 24.66 -8.04 -16.34
N ALA A 144 25.10 -8.66 -15.25
CA ALA A 144 24.82 -8.17 -13.90
C ALA A 144 25.57 -6.85 -13.61
N TRP A 145 26.78 -6.70 -14.15
CA TRP A 145 27.54 -5.45 -14.06
C TRP A 145 26.87 -4.31 -14.85
N LEU A 146 26.36 -4.57 -16.06
CA LEU A 146 25.62 -3.59 -16.85
C LEU A 146 24.32 -3.15 -16.16
N LEU A 147 23.57 -4.10 -15.57
CA LEU A 147 22.36 -3.78 -14.81
C LEU A 147 22.67 -2.95 -13.57
N ARG A 148 23.73 -3.29 -12.83
CA ARG A 148 24.16 -2.52 -11.66
C ARG A 148 24.64 -1.12 -12.05
N SER A 149 25.45 -1.01 -13.11
CA SER A 149 25.92 0.28 -13.65
C SER A 149 24.76 1.14 -14.15
N GLY A 150 23.77 0.54 -14.80
CA GLY A 150 22.58 1.26 -15.27
C GLY A 150 21.75 1.80 -14.11
N LEU A 151 21.57 0.99 -13.05
CA LEU A 151 20.86 1.41 -11.85
C LEU A 151 21.60 2.53 -11.10
N GLU A 152 22.92 2.40 -10.94
CA GLU A 152 23.78 3.45 -10.35
C GLU A 152 23.75 4.75 -11.16
N GLN A 153 23.64 4.66 -12.49
CA GLN A 153 23.53 5.82 -13.38
C GLN A 153 22.19 6.55 -13.20
N ILE A 154 21.07 5.82 -13.12
CA ILE A 154 19.74 6.41 -12.87
C ILE A 154 19.68 7.12 -11.52
N ASP A 155 20.28 6.53 -10.48
CA ASP A 155 20.35 7.13 -9.15
C ASP A 155 21.18 8.43 -9.14
N ALA A 156 22.30 8.45 -9.88
CA ALA A 156 23.13 9.64 -10.01
C ALA A 156 22.41 10.79 -10.74
N GLU A 157 21.66 10.47 -11.81
CA GLU A 157 20.85 11.43 -12.56
C GLU A 157 19.70 11.97 -11.71
N THR A 158 19.02 11.12 -10.96
CA THR A 158 17.93 11.50 -10.04
C THR A 158 18.43 12.48 -8.98
N LYS A 159 19.58 12.19 -8.35
CA LYS A 159 20.21 13.09 -7.37
C LYS A 159 20.70 14.40 -7.99
N LYS A 160 21.09 14.40 -9.26
CA LYS A 160 21.46 15.62 -9.99
C LYS A 160 20.24 16.49 -10.28
N LEU A 161 19.14 15.90 -10.73
CA LEU A 161 17.87 16.58 -10.95
C LEU A 161 17.31 17.17 -9.65
N GLN A 162 17.33 16.39 -8.56
CA GLN A 162 16.93 16.88 -7.24
C GLN A 162 17.78 18.07 -6.79
N ARG A 163 19.11 17.98 -6.90
CA ARG A 163 20.00 19.10 -6.57
C ARG A 163 19.72 20.34 -7.43
N TRP A 164 19.45 20.17 -8.72
CA TRP A 164 19.14 21.27 -9.62
C TRP A 164 17.80 21.94 -9.28
N LEU A 165 16.77 21.15 -8.95
CA LEU A 165 15.49 21.65 -8.46
C LEU A 165 15.65 22.39 -7.13
N SER A 166 16.50 21.88 -6.23
CA SER A 166 16.76 22.49 -4.92
C SER A 166 17.68 23.72 -4.99
N SER A 167 18.51 23.85 -6.03
CA SER A 167 19.49 24.94 -6.17
C SER A 167 18.96 26.16 -6.94
N GLN A 168 17.68 26.20 -7.33
CA GLN A 168 17.13 27.38 -8.00
C GLN A 168 16.95 28.56 -7.01
N PRO A 169 17.45 29.76 -7.35
CA PRO A 169 17.32 30.94 -6.49
C PRO A 169 15.84 31.32 -6.29
N PRO A 170 15.47 31.91 -5.14
CA PRO A 170 14.10 32.33 -4.87
C PRO A 170 13.75 33.51 -5.78
N GLY A 171 13.06 33.24 -6.90
CA GLY A 171 12.64 34.30 -7.83
C GLY A 171 12.11 33.84 -9.18
N ASN A 172 12.35 32.60 -9.61
CA ASN A 172 11.91 32.16 -10.95
C ASN A 172 10.46 31.65 -10.94
N GLY A 173 9.59 32.33 -11.70
CA GLY A 173 8.14 32.09 -11.80
C GLY A 173 7.71 30.68 -12.21
N LEU A 174 8.64 29.81 -12.64
CA LEU A 174 8.38 28.41 -12.94
C LEU A 174 8.02 27.58 -11.71
N ARG A 175 8.55 27.93 -10.53
CA ARG A 175 8.18 27.26 -9.26
C ARG A 175 6.74 27.58 -8.86
N ARG A 176 6.28 28.80 -9.17
CA ARG A 176 4.88 29.23 -9.01
C ARG A 176 3.92 28.45 -9.93
N LEU A 177 4.36 28.07 -11.13
CA LEU A 177 3.56 27.24 -12.04
C LEU A 177 3.40 25.79 -11.56
N VAL A 178 4.46 25.22 -10.98
CA VAL A 178 4.40 23.87 -10.38
C VAL A 178 3.56 23.87 -9.11
N ASP A 179 3.69 24.91 -8.27
CA ASP A 179 2.90 25.04 -7.03
C ASP A 179 1.42 25.39 -7.30
N CYS A 180 1.13 26.17 -8.35
CA CYS A 180 -0.25 26.48 -8.78
C CYS A 180 -0.95 25.30 -9.48
N GLY A 181 -0.21 24.32 -10.00
CA GLY A 181 -0.79 23.12 -10.61
C GLY A 181 -1.43 22.15 -9.62
N ASN A 182 -1.18 22.31 -8.31
CA ASN A 182 -1.58 21.35 -7.28
C ASN A 182 -2.49 21.94 -6.17
N SER A 183 -3.13 23.10 -6.40
CA SER A 183 -4.03 23.71 -5.40
C SER A 183 -5.45 23.92 -5.97
N PRO A 184 -6.52 23.44 -5.31
CA PRO A 184 -7.90 23.52 -5.81
C PRO A 184 -8.66 24.83 -5.47
N TRP A 185 -8.00 25.92 -5.09
CA TRP A 185 -8.67 27.19 -4.76
C TRP A 185 -7.94 28.41 -5.34
N PRO A 186 -8.65 29.51 -5.68
CA PRO A 186 -8.07 30.63 -6.40
C PRO A 186 -7.34 31.56 -5.42
N VAL A 187 -6.01 31.46 -5.35
CA VAL A 187 -5.21 32.50 -4.71
C VAL A 187 -4.87 33.55 -5.76
N ARG A 188 -5.50 34.72 -5.65
CA ARG A 188 -5.20 35.91 -6.46
C ARG A 188 -3.77 36.34 -6.14
N CYS A 189 -2.83 36.08 -7.06
CA CYS A 189 -1.50 36.67 -7.00
C CYS A 189 -1.59 38.12 -7.52
N SER A 190 -1.53 39.11 -6.62
CA SER A 190 -1.22 40.49 -7.02
C SER A 190 0.29 40.63 -7.20
N CYS A 191 0.68 41.34 -8.26
CA CYS A 191 2.05 41.63 -8.68
C CYS A 191 2.91 42.27 -7.58
#